data_AF-A0A2S7NLK1-F1
#
_entry.id   AF-A0A2S7NLK1-F1
#
_cell.length_a   1.000
_cell.length_b   1.000
_cell.length_c   1.000
_cell.angle_alpha   90.00
_cell.angle_beta   90.00
_cell.angle_gamma   90.00
#
_symmetry.space_group_name_H-M   'P 1'
#
loop_
_entity.id
_entity.type
_entity.pdbx_description
1 polymer ?
#
loop_
_entity_poly.entity_id
_entity_poly.type
_entity_poly.pdbx_seq_one_letter_code
_entity_poly.pdbx_strand_id
1 'polypeptide(L)'
;MDLLKIRYSYLKSYLYLLGYTSTNKCIYRAKETSEYLLLSCSHFSLARSKLKDKLAINYLSLLLLLNTTPGIEASIAYLNEIKICIQKYYLARELVED
;
A
#
# COMPACT_ATOMS: atom_id res chain seq x y z
N MET A 1 -1.10 -6.50 -14.95
CA MET A 1 -1.88 -7.21 -13.91
C MET A 1 -1.44 -6.69 -12.56
N ASP A 2 -2.35 -6.20 -11.73
CA ASP A 2 -2.06 -5.83 -10.33
C ASP A 2 -1.75 -7.12 -9.55
N LEU A 3 -0.46 -7.36 -9.26
CA LEU A 3 0.02 -8.57 -8.58
C LEU A 3 -0.30 -8.59 -7.08
N LEU A 4 -0.51 -7.40 -6.46
CA LEU A 4 -0.77 -7.27 -5.03
C LEU A 4 -2.21 -6.80 -4.79
N LYS A 5 -3.13 -7.73 -4.50
CA LYS A 5 -4.48 -7.39 -4.05
C LYS A 5 -4.50 -7.17 -2.54
N ILE A 6 -4.44 -5.92 -2.12
CA ILE A 6 -4.71 -5.56 -0.73
C ILE A 6 -6.22 -5.66 -0.52
N ARG A 7 -6.64 -6.69 0.24
CA ARG A 7 -8.04 -7.12 0.39
C ARG A 7 -9.02 -5.96 0.58
N TYR A 8 -8.67 -5.01 1.44
CA TYR A 8 -9.54 -3.89 1.76
C TYR A 8 -9.56 -2.79 0.68
N SER A 9 -8.42 -2.47 0.07
CA SER A 9 -8.37 -1.54 -1.07
C SER A 9 -9.24 -2.04 -2.23
N TYR A 10 -9.20 -3.37 -2.45
CA TYR A 10 -10.04 -4.03 -3.43
C TYR A 10 -11.52 -3.92 -3.06
N LEU A 11 -11.88 -4.23 -1.82
CA LEU A 11 -13.26 -4.12 -1.33
C LEU A 11 -13.79 -2.67 -1.44
N LYS A 12 -13.03 -1.67 -0.99
CA LYS A 12 -13.44 -0.26 -1.06
C LYS A 12 -13.61 0.21 -2.50
N SER A 13 -12.69 -0.17 -3.39
CA SER A 13 -12.82 0.12 -4.82
C SER A 13 -14.06 -0.55 -5.43
N TYR A 14 -14.36 -1.78 -5.01
CA TYR A 14 -15.53 -2.52 -5.47
C TYR A 14 -16.84 -1.90 -4.99
N LEU A 15 -16.94 -1.51 -3.70
CA LEU A 15 -18.11 -0.83 -3.15
C LEU A 15 -18.35 0.53 -3.81
N TYR A 16 -17.29 1.26 -4.15
CA TYR A 16 -17.40 2.52 -4.92
C TYR A 16 -17.98 2.29 -6.31
N LEU A 17 -17.54 1.24 -7.02
CA LEU A 17 -18.09 0.89 -8.34
C LEU A 17 -19.57 0.54 -8.28
N LEU A 18 -20.03 -0.03 -7.15
CA LEU A 18 -21.43 -0.36 -6.91
C LEU A 18 -22.25 0.83 -6.38
N GLY A 19 -21.64 1.99 -6.16
CA GLY A 19 -22.33 3.18 -5.63
C GLY A 19 -22.64 3.12 -4.12
N TYR A 20 -22.12 2.12 -3.39
CA TYR A 20 -22.32 2.00 -1.93
C TYR A 20 -21.40 2.93 -1.12
N THR A 21 -20.38 3.52 -1.74
CA THR A 21 -19.51 4.52 -1.10
C THR A 21 -19.31 5.70 -2.04
N SER A 22 -19.19 6.91 -1.48
CA SER A 22 -18.98 8.14 -2.24
C SER A 22 -17.53 8.32 -2.71
N THR A 23 -16.59 7.52 -2.20
CA THR A 23 -15.16 7.65 -2.49
C THR A 23 -14.42 6.30 -2.44
N ASN A 24 -13.54 6.07 -3.42
CA ASN A 24 -12.58 4.97 -3.42
C ASN A 24 -11.20 5.37 -2.87
N LYS A 25 -11.08 6.56 -2.28
CA LYS A 25 -9.82 7.07 -1.72
C LYS A 25 -9.57 6.50 -0.33
N CYS A 26 -8.30 6.31 0.00
CA CYS A 26 -7.87 6.05 1.37
C CYS A 26 -7.82 7.35 2.20
N ILE A 27 -7.50 7.21 3.50
CA ILE A 27 -7.31 8.32 4.44
C ILE A 27 -6.33 9.39 3.94
N TYR A 28 -5.39 9.02 3.08
CA TYR A 28 -4.42 9.93 2.47
C TYR A 28 -4.94 10.60 1.19
N ARG A 29 -6.26 10.57 0.96
CA ARG A 29 -6.98 11.19 -0.16
C ARG A 29 -6.55 10.74 -1.56
N ALA A 30 -5.78 9.66 -1.65
CA ALA A 30 -5.37 9.01 -2.89
C ALA A 30 -6.03 7.64 -3.02
N LYS A 31 -6.09 7.12 -4.25
CA LYS A 31 -6.55 5.76 -4.50
C LYS A 31 -5.53 4.77 -3.90
N GLU A 32 -6.01 3.81 -3.11
CA GLU A 32 -5.14 2.84 -2.42
C GLU A 32 -4.68 1.73 -3.39
N THR A 33 -3.79 2.06 -4.32
CA THR A 33 -3.18 1.11 -5.24
C THR A 33 -1.87 0.55 -4.69
N SER A 34 -1.46 -0.61 -5.20
CA SER A 34 -0.15 -1.22 -4.92
C SER A 34 0.99 -0.23 -5.19
N GLU A 35 0.91 0.45 -6.33
CA GLU A 35 1.83 1.51 -6.76
C GLU A 35 1.85 2.69 -5.79
N TYR A 36 0.69 3.19 -5.39
CA TYR A 36 0.61 4.31 -4.45
C TYR A 36 1.29 3.97 -3.11
N LEU A 37 1.04 2.77 -2.58
CA LEU A 37 1.58 2.36 -1.29
C LEU A 37 3.09 2.09 -1.34
N LEU A 38 3.55 1.42 -2.40
CA LEU A 38 4.96 1.03 -2.54
C LEU A 38 5.85 2.16 -3.04
N LEU A 39 5.33 3.08 -3.86
CA LEU A 39 6.16 4.08 -4.56
C LEU A 39 5.83 5.53 -4.18
N SER A 40 4.57 5.89 -3.94
CA SER A 40 4.15 7.29 -4.01
C SER A 40 3.62 7.90 -2.69
N CYS A 41 3.22 7.10 -1.71
CA CYS A 41 2.58 7.61 -0.49
C CYS A 41 3.60 8.31 0.43
N SER A 42 3.54 9.64 0.53
CA SER A 42 4.48 10.48 1.29
C SER A 42 4.64 10.06 2.76
N HIS A 43 3.57 9.56 3.39
CA HIS A 43 3.57 9.07 4.77
C HIS A 43 4.54 7.91 5.02
N PHE A 44 4.89 7.14 3.99
CA PHE A 44 5.80 6.01 4.09
C PHE A 44 7.20 6.29 3.54
N SER A 45 7.55 7.55 3.28
CA SER A 45 8.86 7.95 2.75
C SER A 45 10.04 7.39 3.54
N LEU A 46 9.98 7.44 4.89
CA LEU A 46 11.02 6.92 5.76
C LEU A 46 11.20 5.40 5.62
N ALA A 47 10.11 4.64 5.71
CA ALA A 47 10.14 3.19 5.53
C ALA A 47 10.59 2.80 4.11
N ARG A 48 10.22 3.61 3.11
CA ARG A 48 10.64 3.42 1.72
C ARG A 48 12.14 3.68 1.52
N SER A 49 12.73 4.62 2.26
CA SER A 49 14.19 4.82 2.27
C SER A 49 14.91 3.59 2.79
N LYS A 50 14.46 3.04 3.93
CA LYS A 50 15.03 1.80 4.48
C LYS A 50 14.90 0.61 3.52
N LEU A 51 13.78 0.54 2.79
CA LEU A 51 13.56 -0.46 1.74
C LEU A 51 14.61 -0.35 0.61
N LYS A 52 14.93 0.88 0.18
CA LYS A 52 15.98 1.12 -0.83
C LYS A 52 17.35 0.71 -0.30
N ASP A 53 17.67 1.08 0.94
CA ASP A 53 18.96 0.75 1.57
C ASP A 53 19.13 -0.77 1.68
N LYS A 54 18.07 -1.49 2.08
CA LYS A 54 18.07 -2.96 2.18
C LYS A 54 18.29 -3.65 0.82
N LEU A 55 17.77 -3.07 -0.25
CA LEU A 55 17.90 -3.60 -1.60
C LEU A 55 19.15 -3.09 -2.34
N ALA A 56 19.91 -2.16 -1.74
CA ALA A 56 21.07 -1.50 -2.35
C ALA A 56 20.75 -0.87 -3.73
N ILE A 57 19.59 -0.20 -3.85
CA ILE A 57 19.10 0.41 -5.09
C ILE A 57 18.76 1.89 -4.93
N ASN A 58 18.96 2.66 -6.00
CA ASN A 58 18.64 4.09 -6.03
C ASN A 58 17.16 4.36 -6.40
N TYR A 59 16.58 3.47 -7.22
CA TYR A 59 15.22 3.60 -7.74
C TYR A 59 14.38 2.36 -7.46
N LEU A 60 13.13 2.59 -7.04
CA LEU A 60 12.16 1.53 -6.81
C LEU A 60 11.23 1.43 -8.01
N SER A 61 11.09 0.23 -8.56
CA SER A 61 10.06 -0.08 -9.54
C SER A 61 9.13 -1.16 -9.01
N LEU A 62 7.86 -1.09 -9.40
CA LEU A 62 6.88 -2.11 -9.02
C LEU A 62 7.30 -3.50 -9.50
N LEU A 63 7.91 -3.55 -10.69
CA LEU A 63 8.38 -4.77 -11.32
C LEU A 63 9.51 -5.42 -10.49
N LEU A 64 10.46 -4.62 -10.00
CA LEU A 64 11.52 -5.11 -9.12
C LEU A 64 10.94 -5.65 -7.81
N LEU A 65 10.04 -4.89 -7.19
CA LEU A 65 9.46 -5.21 -5.89
C LEU A 65 8.55 -6.45 -5.90
N LEU A 66 7.83 -6.71 -7.01
CA LEU A 66 6.82 -7.76 -7.05
C LEU A 66 7.24 -9.00 -7.86
N ASN A 67 8.28 -8.92 -8.71
CA ASN A 67 8.67 -10.01 -9.59
C ASN A 67 10.04 -10.62 -9.29
N THR A 68 10.81 -10.08 -8.34
CA THR A 68 12.09 -10.64 -7.92
C THR A 68 11.99 -11.16 -6.50
N THR A 69 12.60 -12.31 -6.20
CA THR A 69 12.64 -12.88 -4.84
C THR A 69 13.10 -11.88 -3.78
N PRO A 70 14.26 -11.19 -3.92
CA PRO A 70 14.69 -10.20 -2.93
C PRO A 70 13.73 -9.00 -2.84
N GLY A 71 13.16 -8.56 -3.96
CA GLY A 71 12.15 -7.50 -3.98
C GLY A 71 10.87 -7.88 -3.24
N ILE A 72 10.39 -9.12 -3.41
CA ILE A 72 9.19 -9.64 -2.75
C ILE A 72 9.41 -9.72 -1.24
N GLU A 73 10.52 -10.31 -0.80
CA GLU A 73 10.86 -10.42 0.63
C GLU A 73 10.98 -9.04 1.29
N ALA A 74 11.65 -8.11 0.61
CA ALA A 74 11.80 -6.74 1.10
C ALA A 74 10.45 -6.01 1.11
N SER A 75 9.58 -6.22 0.12
CA SER A 75 8.23 -5.65 0.07
C SER A 75 7.35 -6.18 1.20
N ILE A 76 7.40 -7.47 1.50
CA ILE A 76 6.65 -8.06 2.63
C ILE A 76 7.13 -7.44 3.95
N ALA A 77 8.45 -7.32 4.16
CA ALA A 77 9.00 -6.68 5.35
C ALA A 77 8.58 -5.21 5.47
N TYR A 78 8.61 -4.46 4.37
CA TYR A 78 8.14 -3.07 4.30
C TYR A 78 6.65 -2.93 4.63
N LEU A 79 5.80 -3.79 4.04
CA LEU A 79 4.36 -3.78 4.30
C LEU A 79 4.02 -4.11 5.76
N ASN A 80 4.84 -4.97 6.40
CA ASN A 80 4.75 -5.25 7.83
C ASN A 80 5.20 -4.05 8.69
N GLU A 81 6.27 -3.35 8.29
CA GLU A 81 6.77 -2.16 9.01
C GLU A 81 5.73 -1.03 9.03
N ILE A 82 5.09 -0.75 7.88
CA ILE A 82 4.06 0.28 7.77
C ILE A 82 2.70 -0.15 8.34
N LYS A 83 2.58 -1.40 8.81
CA LYS A 83 1.39 -1.98 9.45
C LYS A 83 0.11 -1.95 8.62
N ILE A 84 0.20 -1.76 7.30
CA ILE A 84 -0.96 -1.71 6.39
C ILE A 84 -1.70 -3.05 6.33
N CYS A 85 -0.98 -4.14 6.57
CA CYS A 85 -1.54 -5.49 6.59
C CYS A 85 -2.26 -5.84 7.91
N ILE A 86 -2.21 -4.97 8.94
CA ILE A 86 -2.76 -5.27 10.26
C ILE A 86 -4.20 -4.76 10.35
N GLN A 87 -5.11 -5.59 10.90
CA GLN A 87 -6.52 -5.23 11.13
C GLN A 87 -6.68 -3.90 11.90
N LYS A 88 -5.77 -3.61 12.83
CA LYS A 88 -5.72 -2.33 13.57
C LYS A 88 -5.57 -1.10 12.67
N TYR A 89 -4.85 -1.21 11.55
CA TYR A 89 -4.74 -0.14 10.56
C TYR A 89 -6.06 0.11 9.82
N TYR A 90 -6.95 -0.88 9.74
CA TYR A 90 -8.28 -0.73 9.16
C TYR A 90 -9.28 -0.19 10.19
N LEU A 91 -9.25 -0.71 11.41
CA LEU A 91 -10.12 -0.24 12.50
C LEU A 91 -9.86 1.22 12.87
N ALA A 92 -8.59 1.65 12.87
CA ALA A 92 -8.25 3.06 13.11
C ALA A 92 -8.74 4.00 12.00
N ARG A 93 -9.11 3.49 10.80
CA ARG A 93 -9.65 4.30 9.71
C ARG A 93 -11.13 4.58 9.85
N GLU A 94 -11.91 3.62 10.37
CA GLU A 94 -13.35 3.82 10.63
C GLU A 94 -13.60 4.92 11.66
N LEU A 95 -12.66 5.17 12.57
CA LEU A 95 -12.77 6.18 13.62
C LEU A 95 -12.38 7.61 13.19
N VAL A 96 -11.90 7.81 11.96
CA VAL A 96 -11.48 9.14 11.44
C VAL A 96 -12.50 9.72 10.45
N GLU A 97 -13.51 8.94 10.06
CA GLU A 97 -14.66 9.46 9.30
C GLU A 97 -15.69 10.06 10.27
N ASP A 98 -15.42 11.29 10.75
CA ASP A 98 -16.40 12.25 11.30
C ASP A 98 -16.31 13.57 10.51
#